data_AF-A0A916G1N3-F1
#
_entry.id   AF-A0A916G1N3-F1
#
_cell.length_a   1.000
_cell.length_b   1.000
_cell.length_c   1.000
_cell.angle_alpha   90.00
_cell.angle_beta   90.00
_cell.angle_gamma   90.00
#
_symmetry.space_group_name_H-M   'P 1'
#
loop_
_entity.id
_entity.type
_entity.pdbx_description
1 polymer ?
#
loop_
_entity_poly.entity_id
_entity_poly.type
_entity_poly.pdbx_seq_one_letter_code
_entity_poly.pdbx_strand_id
1 'polypeptide(L)'
;MKSALAALFLLLAANLAAAETLACPSLAAAVQVGTCPTEEELKYTFTGYCSDNARMYGKGDDTCTSYQNYRKLKNVVLWESADGEFHAYLSCDLPAAAVKEAKATGVAVNKQGTMTRVLCSYGEGIAFAHRTRAACKAEVGPCANGACKANCEK
;
A
#
# COMPACT_ATOMS: atom_id res chain seq x y z
N MET A 1 -39.53 51.27 24.53
CA MET A 1 -39.51 51.36 23.05
C MET A 1 -38.07 51.23 22.58
N LYS A 2 -37.79 50.25 21.70
CA LYS A 2 -36.76 50.25 20.63
C LYS A 2 -35.32 50.55 21.10
N SER A 3 -34.33 49.65 21.03
CA SER A 3 -33.99 48.76 19.93
C SER A 3 -32.97 47.72 20.43
N ALA A 4 -33.30 46.45 20.33
CA ALA A 4 -32.33 45.35 20.48
C ALA A 4 -32.18 44.70 19.10
N LEU A 5 -31.26 45.21 18.29
CA LEU A 5 -30.82 44.62 17.04
C LEU A 5 -29.30 44.45 17.16
N ALA A 6 -28.90 43.48 17.98
CA ALA A 6 -27.52 42.99 18.00
C ALA A 6 -27.44 41.86 16.96
N ALA A 7 -26.79 42.16 15.84
CA ALA A 7 -26.50 41.23 14.76
C ALA A 7 -25.71 40.04 15.30
N LEU A 8 -26.33 38.87 15.28
CA LEU A 8 -25.70 37.59 15.57
C LEU A 8 -24.80 37.24 14.37
N PHE A 9 -23.52 37.62 14.45
CA PHE A 9 -22.48 37.13 13.54
C PHE A 9 -22.36 35.61 13.71
N LEU A 10 -22.97 34.87 12.79
CA LEU A 10 -22.70 33.46 12.54
C LEU A 10 -21.24 33.33 12.09
N LEU A 11 -20.34 33.02 13.04
CA LEU A 11 -19.03 32.46 12.74
C LEU A 11 -19.23 31.04 12.23
N LEU A 12 -19.53 30.91 10.93
CA LEU A 12 -19.33 29.66 10.21
C LEU A 12 -17.82 29.39 10.21
N ALA A 13 -17.36 28.58 11.16
CA ALA A 13 -16.06 27.94 11.06
C ALA A 13 -16.12 26.97 9.87
N ALA A 14 -15.81 27.48 8.68
CA ALA A 14 -15.46 26.64 7.56
C ALA A 14 -14.18 25.89 7.98
N ASN A 15 -14.32 24.62 8.36
CA ASN A 15 -13.19 23.71 8.39
C ASN A 15 -12.71 23.60 6.95
N LEU A 16 -11.75 24.43 6.54
CA LEU A 16 -10.95 24.14 5.37
C LEU A 16 -10.20 22.86 5.70
N ALA A 17 -10.69 21.74 5.18
CA ALA A 17 -9.97 20.48 5.21
C ALA A 17 -8.59 20.72 4.59
N ALA A 18 -7.54 20.78 5.42
CA ALA A 18 -6.19 20.91 4.95
C ALA A 18 -5.80 19.57 4.34
N ALA A 19 -5.62 19.52 3.02
CA ALA A 19 -5.13 18.31 2.38
C ALA A 19 -3.64 18.11 2.71
N GLU A 20 -3.28 16.96 3.25
CA GLU A 20 -1.89 16.53 3.37
C GLU A 20 -1.41 15.96 2.04
N THR A 21 -0.27 16.42 1.56
CA THR A 21 0.37 15.85 0.39
C THR A 21 1.23 14.66 0.82
N LEU A 22 0.82 13.47 0.42
CA LEU A 22 1.53 12.22 0.62
C LEU A 22 2.39 11.92 -0.61
N ALA A 23 3.72 11.94 -0.46
CA ALA A 23 4.65 11.58 -1.52
C ALA A 23 4.96 10.09 -1.51
N CYS A 24 5.20 9.50 -2.68
CA CYS A 24 5.74 8.15 -2.76
C CYS A 24 7.17 8.13 -2.18
N PRO A 25 7.51 7.15 -1.31
CA PRO A 25 8.78 7.13 -0.64
C PRO A 25 9.94 6.83 -1.58
N SER A 26 11.13 7.33 -1.25
CA SER A 26 12.37 6.77 -1.80
C SER A 26 12.60 5.39 -1.19
N LEU A 27 12.93 4.39 -2.01
CA LEU A 27 13.20 3.04 -1.52
C LEU A 27 14.67 2.82 -1.11
N ALA A 28 15.55 3.81 -1.27
CA ALA A 28 16.98 3.69 -0.96
C ALA A 28 17.25 3.23 0.48
N ALA A 29 16.40 3.68 1.42
CA ALA A 29 16.46 3.33 2.84
C ALA A 29 15.32 2.38 3.26
N ALA A 30 14.60 1.76 2.31
CA ALA A 30 13.60 0.75 2.63
C ALA A 30 14.23 -0.48 3.28
N VAL A 31 13.49 -1.08 4.20
CA VAL A 31 13.95 -2.21 5.01
C VAL A 31 13.09 -3.44 4.75
N GLN A 32 13.74 -4.60 4.66
CA GLN A 32 13.06 -5.88 4.71
C GLN A 32 12.71 -6.18 6.17
N VAL A 33 11.43 -6.33 6.46
CA VAL A 33 10.92 -6.65 7.79
C VAL A 33 10.65 -8.16 7.86
N GLY A 34 11.57 -8.86 8.52
CA GLY A 34 11.54 -10.32 8.64
C GLY A 34 12.41 -11.04 7.61
N THR A 35 12.27 -12.36 7.56
CA THR A 35 13.07 -13.24 6.71
C THR A 35 12.21 -13.87 5.63
N CYS A 36 12.80 -14.08 4.46
CA CYS A 36 12.19 -14.87 3.42
C CYS A 36 12.02 -16.33 3.87
N PRO A 37 10.90 -16.97 3.55
CA PRO A 37 10.71 -18.38 3.86
C PRO A 37 11.72 -19.21 3.07
N THR A 38 12.22 -20.26 3.71
CA THR A 38 13.03 -21.29 3.06
C THR A 38 12.19 -22.14 2.12
N GLU A 39 12.85 -22.86 1.21
CA GLU A 39 12.18 -23.77 0.28
C GLU A 39 11.50 -24.92 1.02
N GLU A 40 12.09 -25.39 2.12
CA GLU A 40 11.52 -26.41 3.01
C GLU A 40 10.24 -25.89 3.70
N GLU A 41 10.27 -24.67 4.23
CA GLU A 41 9.09 -24.04 4.85
C GLU A 41 7.96 -23.87 3.83
N LEU A 42 8.26 -23.38 2.62
CA LEU A 42 7.27 -23.20 1.57
C LEU A 42 6.62 -24.52 1.14
N LYS A 43 7.40 -25.60 1.02
CA LYS A 43 6.87 -26.93 0.71
C LYS A 43 5.99 -27.46 1.84
N TYR A 44 6.42 -27.28 3.08
CA TYR A 44 5.65 -27.68 4.26
C TYR A 44 4.32 -26.93 4.33
N THR A 45 4.34 -25.61 4.15
CA THR A 45 3.12 -24.79 4.19
C THR A 45 2.24 -24.97 2.96
N PHE A 46 2.78 -25.38 1.81
CA PHE A 46 1.99 -25.80 0.65
C PHE A 46 1.11 -27.01 0.98
N THR A 47 1.67 -28.06 1.59
CA THR A 47 0.90 -29.23 2.02
C THR A 47 -0.22 -28.84 2.99
N GLY A 48 0.08 -27.97 3.96
CA GLY A 48 -0.93 -27.47 4.90
C GLY A 48 -2.03 -26.65 4.20
N TYR A 49 -1.65 -25.59 3.48
CA TYR A 49 -2.56 -24.64 2.84
C TYR A 49 -3.40 -25.26 1.71
N CYS A 50 -2.84 -26.23 0.99
CA CYS A 50 -3.50 -26.85 -0.16
C CYS A 50 -4.15 -28.20 0.11
N SER A 51 -4.02 -28.77 1.31
CA SER A 51 -4.71 -30.01 1.70
C SER A 51 -6.24 -29.93 1.53
N ASP A 52 -6.89 -31.10 1.40
CA ASP A 52 -8.33 -31.23 1.15
C ASP A 52 -9.20 -30.61 2.25
N ASN A 53 -8.68 -30.53 3.47
CA ASN A 53 -9.38 -29.93 4.62
C ASN A 53 -9.27 -28.39 4.67
N ALA A 54 -8.45 -27.77 3.82
CA ALA A 54 -8.22 -26.32 3.83
C ALA A 54 -9.25 -25.51 3.02
N ARG A 55 -10.39 -26.12 2.62
CA ARG A 55 -11.52 -25.50 1.88
C ARG A 55 -12.11 -24.22 2.51
N MET A 56 -11.66 -23.80 3.71
CA MET A 56 -12.17 -22.63 4.43
C MET A 56 -11.71 -21.27 3.89
N TYR A 57 -10.56 -21.18 3.21
CA TYR A 57 -10.06 -19.91 2.67
C TYR A 57 -10.22 -19.93 1.16
N GLY A 58 -11.24 -19.24 0.65
CA GLY A 58 -11.61 -19.16 -0.77
C GLY A 58 -10.38 -19.20 -1.67
N LYS A 59 -10.11 -20.37 -2.25
CA LYS A 59 -8.93 -20.60 -3.07
C LYS A 59 -9.14 -19.80 -4.34
N GLY A 60 -8.29 -18.79 -4.57
CA GLY A 60 -8.10 -18.29 -5.94
C GLY A 60 -7.72 -19.48 -6.81
N ASP A 61 -8.41 -19.58 -7.94
CA ASP A 61 -8.78 -20.83 -8.63
C ASP A 61 -7.56 -21.73 -8.98
N ASP A 62 -6.36 -21.15 -9.03
CA ASP A 62 -5.12 -21.82 -9.46
C ASP A 62 -4.02 -21.96 -8.40
N THR A 63 -4.18 -21.37 -7.19
CA THR A 63 -3.08 -21.31 -6.21
C THR A 63 -2.61 -22.71 -5.79
N CYS A 64 -3.56 -23.63 -5.63
CA CYS A 64 -3.28 -25.00 -5.19
C CYS A 64 -3.11 -26.02 -6.33
N THR A 65 -3.13 -25.56 -7.58
CA THR A 65 -2.92 -26.43 -8.75
C THR A 65 -1.47 -26.90 -8.84
N SER A 66 -0.51 -26.11 -8.35
CA SER A 66 0.88 -26.52 -8.27
C SER A 66 1.62 -25.79 -7.15
N TYR A 67 2.71 -26.40 -6.67
CA TYR A 67 3.62 -25.75 -5.74
C TYR A 67 4.15 -24.41 -6.30
N GLN A 68 4.36 -24.30 -7.62
CA GLN A 68 4.87 -23.07 -8.23
C GLN A 68 3.86 -21.92 -8.16
N ASN A 69 2.57 -22.20 -8.32
CA ASN A 69 1.53 -21.17 -8.16
C ASN A 69 1.43 -20.70 -6.71
N TYR A 70 1.50 -21.64 -5.76
CA TYR A 70 1.58 -21.34 -4.34
C TYR A 70 2.81 -20.50 -4.01
N ARG A 71 3.99 -20.90 -4.48
CA ARG A 71 5.26 -20.22 -4.25
C ARG A 71 5.22 -18.78 -4.75
N LYS A 72 4.67 -18.53 -5.94
CA LYS A 72 4.48 -17.14 -6.46
C LYS A 72 3.70 -16.24 -5.50
N LEU A 73 2.74 -16.79 -4.77
CA LEU A 73 1.91 -16.03 -3.82
C LEU A 73 2.55 -15.91 -2.42
N LYS A 74 3.27 -16.95 -1.99
CA LYS A 74 3.69 -17.11 -0.59
C LYS A 74 5.19 -16.90 -0.36
N ASN A 75 6.01 -16.93 -1.41
CA ASN A 75 7.42 -16.58 -1.35
C ASN A 75 7.60 -15.05 -1.35
N VAL A 76 7.01 -14.39 -0.35
CA VAL A 76 7.02 -12.95 -0.19
C VAL A 76 7.42 -12.57 1.23
N VAL A 77 8.04 -11.42 1.38
CA VAL A 77 8.43 -10.84 2.67
C VAL A 77 7.96 -9.39 2.74
N LEU A 78 7.68 -8.92 3.96
CA LEU A 78 7.30 -7.54 4.20
C LEU A 78 8.51 -6.62 3.98
N TRP A 79 8.26 -5.52 3.29
CA TRP A 79 9.16 -4.39 3.16
C TRP A 79 8.45 -3.13 3.61
N GLU A 80 9.20 -2.23 4.25
CA GLU A 80 8.69 -0.95 4.73
C GLU A 80 9.57 0.20 4.22
N SER A 81 8.94 1.34 3.95
CA SER A 81 9.67 2.60 3.73
C SER A 81 10.43 2.98 5.00
N ALA A 82 11.38 3.90 4.87
CA ALA A 82 12.24 4.33 5.99
C ALA A 82 11.43 4.89 7.19
N ASP A 83 10.27 5.48 6.92
CA ASP A 83 9.33 6.02 7.91
C ASP A 83 8.23 5.02 8.34
N GLY A 84 8.16 3.83 7.74
CA GLY A 84 7.15 2.80 8.05
C GLY A 84 5.74 3.08 7.52
N GLU A 85 5.50 4.24 6.89
CA GLU A 85 4.16 4.66 6.44
C GLU A 85 3.68 3.91 5.19
N PHE A 86 4.61 3.39 4.41
CA PHE A 86 4.36 2.60 3.23
C PHE A 86 4.96 1.20 3.39
N HIS A 87 4.19 0.19 2.97
CA HIS A 87 4.64 -1.18 3.01
C HIS A 87 4.29 -1.97 1.75
N ALA A 88 5.04 -3.03 1.50
CA ALA A 88 4.80 -3.97 0.41
C ALA A 88 5.13 -5.39 0.86
N TYR A 89 4.38 -6.38 0.37
CA TYR A 89 4.87 -7.76 0.35
C TYR A 89 5.51 -7.99 -1.02
N LEU A 90 6.84 -8.14 -1.04
CA LEU A 90 7.61 -8.33 -2.26
C LEU A 90 8.12 -9.76 -2.36
N SER A 91 8.29 -10.25 -3.60
CA SER A 91 8.88 -11.56 -3.84
C SER A 91 10.26 -11.66 -3.22
N CYS A 92 10.53 -12.77 -2.56
CA CYS A 92 11.84 -13.11 -2.01
C CYS A 92 12.89 -13.45 -3.07
N ASP A 93 12.45 -13.64 -4.33
CA ASP A 93 13.37 -13.81 -5.46
C ASP A 93 13.88 -12.46 -6.00
N LEU A 94 13.32 -11.34 -5.53
CA LEU A 94 13.73 -10.00 -5.95
C LEU A 94 14.98 -9.55 -5.18
N PRO A 95 16.08 -9.17 -5.85
CA PRO A 95 17.27 -8.70 -5.16
C PRO A 95 16.99 -7.42 -4.36
N ALA A 96 17.50 -7.35 -3.13
CA ALA A 96 17.35 -6.18 -2.26
C ALA A 96 17.85 -4.88 -2.93
N ALA A 97 18.92 -4.95 -3.73
CA ALA A 97 19.42 -3.81 -4.49
C ALA A 97 18.40 -3.30 -5.51
N ALA A 98 17.71 -4.21 -6.22
CA ALA A 98 16.67 -3.84 -7.18
C ALA A 98 15.49 -3.12 -6.48
N VAL A 99 15.11 -3.55 -5.27
CA VAL A 99 14.10 -2.83 -4.46
C VAL A 99 14.57 -1.42 -4.12
N LYS A 100 15.79 -1.30 -3.60
CA LYS A 100 16.33 -0.03 -3.09
C LYS A 100 16.63 0.99 -4.19
N GLU A 101 16.94 0.54 -5.40
CA GLU A 101 17.23 1.39 -6.56
C GLU A 101 15.98 1.76 -7.36
N ALA A 102 14.85 1.08 -7.13
CA ALA A 102 13.64 1.31 -7.88
C ALA A 102 13.07 2.71 -7.64
N LYS A 103 12.60 3.34 -8.72
CA LYS A 103 12.06 4.71 -8.73
C LYS A 103 10.57 4.68 -9.00
N ALA A 104 9.83 5.51 -8.30
CA ALA A 104 8.39 5.57 -8.47
C ALA A 104 8.03 6.02 -9.89
N THR A 105 7.18 5.26 -10.56
CA THR A 105 6.72 5.49 -11.94
C THR A 105 5.25 5.88 -11.99
N GLY A 106 4.48 5.60 -10.93
CA GLY A 106 3.07 5.96 -10.86
C GLY A 106 2.53 5.97 -9.43
N VAL A 107 1.41 6.65 -9.26
CA VAL A 107 0.61 6.64 -8.04
C VAL A 107 -0.86 6.39 -8.38
N ALA A 108 -1.49 5.52 -7.62
CA ALA A 108 -2.92 5.20 -7.75
C ALA A 108 -3.59 5.26 -6.39
N VAL A 109 -4.87 5.64 -6.36
CA VAL A 109 -5.68 5.59 -5.14
C VAL A 109 -6.86 4.67 -5.37
N ASN A 110 -6.98 3.67 -4.49
CA ASN A 110 -8.07 2.70 -4.51
C ASN A 110 -8.80 2.71 -3.17
N LYS A 111 -10.11 2.43 -3.17
CA LYS A 111 -10.92 2.35 -1.96
C LYS A 111 -11.38 0.90 -1.72
N GLN A 112 -11.26 0.42 -0.49
CA GLN A 112 -11.78 -0.86 -0.04
C GLN A 112 -12.60 -0.64 1.24
N GLY A 113 -13.93 -0.62 1.09
CA GLY A 113 -14.82 -0.27 2.19
C GLY A 113 -14.56 1.17 2.68
N THR A 114 -14.19 1.32 3.96
CA THR A 114 -13.84 2.61 4.57
C THR A 114 -12.35 2.95 4.49
N MET A 115 -11.52 2.05 3.94
CA MET A 115 -10.09 2.25 3.82
C MET A 115 -9.73 2.76 2.43
N THR A 116 -8.94 3.81 2.38
CA THR A 116 -8.26 4.31 1.18
C THR A 116 -6.85 3.73 1.15
N ARG A 117 -6.42 3.25 -0.02
CA ARG A 117 -5.07 2.76 -0.28
C ARG A 117 -4.42 3.64 -1.33
N VAL A 118 -3.34 4.32 -0.95
CA VAL A 118 -2.44 5.00 -1.89
C VAL A 118 -1.37 4.02 -2.29
N LEU A 119 -1.24 3.72 -3.58
CA LEU A 119 -0.31 2.75 -4.14
C LEU A 119 0.72 3.47 -5.01
N CYS A 120 1.99 3.32 -4.65
CA CYS A 120 3.14 3.80 -5.40
C CYS A 120 3.75 2.63 -6.18
N SER A 121 3.77 2.73 -7.51
CA SER A 121 4.34 1.72 -8.41
C SER A 121 5.78 2.08 -8.77
N TYR A 122 6.68 1.09 -8.79
CA TYR A 122 8.11 1.30 -9.08
C TYR A 122 8.63 0.46 -10.27
N GLY A 123 7.76 -0.31 -10.92
CA GLY A 123 8.14 -1.28 -11.96
C GLY A 123 8.45 -2.67 -11.40
N GLU A 124 8.62 -3.67 -12.27
CA GLU A 124 9.02 -5.05 -11.89
C GLU A 124 8.20 -5.69 -10.75
N GLY A 125 6.90 -5.36 -10.68
CA GLY A 125 6.01 -5.87 -9.62
C GLY A 125 6.20 -5.23 -8.24
N ILE A 126 7.05 -4.21 -8.10
CA ILE A 126 7.25 -3.47 -6.86
C ILE A 126 6.18 -2.40 -6.72
N ALA A 127 5.36 -2.53 -5.68
CA ALA A 127 4.36 -1.52 -5.34
C ALA A 127 4.17 -1.39 -3.83
N PHE A 128 4.48 -0.20 -3.30
CA PHE A 128 4.33 0.14 -1.89
C PHE A 128 3.00 0.82 -1.65
N ALA A 129 2.35 0.48 -0.54
CA ALA A 129 1.03 0.96 -0.20
C ALA A 129 1.01 1.67 1.15
N HIS A 130 0.35 2.81 1.19
CA HIS A 130 -0.10 3.47 2.41
C HIS A 130 -1.61 3.27 2.56
N ARG A 131 -2.07 3.02 3.79
CA ARG A 131 -3.49 2.80 4.10
C ARG A 131 -3.97 3.85 5.08
N THR A 132 -5.05 4.53 4.73
CA THR A 132 -5.63 5.60 5.55
C THR A 132 -7.15 5.60 5.45
N ARG A 133 -7.84 6.15 6.44
CA ARG A 133 -9.29 6.42 6.36
C ARG A 133 -9.61 7.73 5.67
N ALA A 134 -8.61 8.60 5.48
CA ALA A 134 -8.74 9.83 4.73
C ALA A 134 -9.18 9.56 3.27
N ALA A 135 -9.94 10.48 2.69
CA ALA A 135 -10.16 10.47 1.25
C ALA A 135 -8.89 11.00 0.56
N CYS A 136 -8.37 10.27 -0.41
CA CYS A 136 -7.18 10.67 -1.16
C CYS A 136 -7.46 10.75 -2.66
N LYS A 137 -6.68 11.58 -3.35
CA LYS A 137 -6.67 11.68 -4.82
C LYS A 137 -5.23 11.65 -5.32
N ALA A 138 -4.95 10.78 -6.30
CA ALA A 138 -3.66 10.75 -6.99
C ALA A 138 -3.48 12.02 -7.84
N GLU A 139 -2.25 12.52 -7.91
CA GLU A 139 -1.88 13.49 -8.94
C GLU A 139 -1.88 12.82 -10.32
N VAL A 140 -2.35 13.53 -11.34
CA VAL A 140 -2.48 12.99 -12.70
C VAL A 140 -1.19 13.26 -13.48
N GLY A 141 -0.58 12.19 -14.03
CA GLY A 141 0.58 12.29 -14.91
C GLY A 141 1.71 11.33 -14.53
N PRO A 142 2.74 11.18 -15.37
CA PRO A 142 3.94 10.43 -15.03
C PRO A 142 4.68 11.13 -13.89
N CYS A 143 5.30 10.36 -13.01
CA CYS A 143 6.01 10.92 -11.87
C CYS A 143 7.28 11.64 -12.32
N ALA A 144 7.26 12.98 -12.27
CA ALA A 144 8.44 13.78 -12.58
C ALA A 144 9.58 13.41 -11.62
N ASN A 145 10.65 12.80 -12.14
CA ASN A 145 11.84 12.39 -11.39
C ASN A 145 11.56 11.51 -10.14
N GLY A 146 10.51 10.70 -10.17
CA GLY A 146 10.14 9.82 -9.05
C GLY A 146 9.35 10.50 -7.93
N ALA A 147 8.95 11.77 -8.09
CA ALA A 147 8.17 12.52 -7.12
C ALA A 147 6.65 12.37 -7.35
N CYS A 148 6.12 11.13 -7.29
CA CYS A 148 4.66 10.93 -7.34
C CYS A 148 4.00 11.38 -6.04
N LYS A 149 2.78 11.94 -6.11
CA LYS A 149 2.06 12.43 -4.94
C LYS A 149 0.57 12.08 -4.98
N ALA A 150 -0.01 11.94 -3.80
CA ALA A 150 -1.45 11.94 -3.58
C ALA A 150 -1.80 13.04 -2.57
N ASN A 151 -2.96 13.65 -2.70
CA ASN A 151 -3.48 14.59 -1.72
C ASN A 151 -4.57 13.90 -0.91
N CYS A 152 -4.42 13.86 0.40
CA CYS A 152 -5.32 13.21 1.34
C CYS A 152 -5.97 14.24 2.27
N GLU A 153 -7.27 14.15 2.48
CA GLU A 153 -8.00 15.02 3.42
C GLU A 153 -7.57 14.73 4.87
N LYS A 154 -7.44 15.78 5.69
CA LYS A 154 -7.24 15.64 7.15
C LYS A 154 -8.55 15.55 7.90
#